data_AF-A0A0Q4XN39-F1
#
_entry.id   AF-A0A0Q4XN39-F1
#
_cell.length_a   1.000
_cell.length_b   1.000
_cell.length_c   1.000
_cell.angle_alpha   90.00
_cell.angle_beta   90.00
_cell.angle_gamma   90.00
#
_symmetry.space_group_name_H-M   'P 1'
#
loop_
_entity.id
_entity.type
_entity.pdbx_description
1 polymer ?
#
loop_
_entity_poly.entity_id
_entity_poly.type
_entity_poly.pdbx_seq_one_letter_code
_entity_poly.pdbx_strand_id
1 'polypeptide(L)'
;MLAAIVWLYLGTNALRVVSYFPQIHAVWRCRDGARSVSLLTWASWSISHVFAVLYSTQVVHDLPLLLISLINLVGCSAVTGIALRRRLQWKRALAAAYAGLAPVPTGYETR
;
A
#
# COMPACT_ATOMS: atom_id res chain seq x y z
N MET A 1 24.25 12.73 19.13
CA MET A 1 22.80 12.52 19.27
C MET A 1 22.04 12.81 17.96
N LEU A 2 22.10 14.03 17.41
CA LEU A 2 21.38 14.40 16.18
C LEU A 2 21.72 13.53 14.95
N ALA A 3 23.00 13.23 14.73
CA ALA A 3 23.41 12.35 13.62
C ALA A 3 22.80 10.94 13.71
N ALA A 4 22.67 10.39 14.92
CA ALA A 4 22.06 9.08 15.11
C ALA A 4 20.56 9.11 14.74
N ILE A 5 19.85 10.19 15.08
CA ILE A 5 18.44 10.37 14.69
C ILE A 5 18.31 10.41 13.17
N VAL A 6 19.17 11.15 12.47
CA VAL A 6 19.16 11.23 11.00
C VAL A 6 19.43 9.87 10.36
N TRP A 7 20.43 9.13 10.84
CA TRP A 7 20.75 7.80 10.31
C TRP A 7 19.65 6.77 10.58
N LEU A 8 19.05 6.78 11.77
CA LEU A 8 17.91 5.92 12.09
C LEU A 8 16.69 6.27 11.24
N TYR A 9 16.45 7.56 11.03
CA TYR A 9 15.39 8.05 10.16
C TYR A 9 15.56 7.57 8.72
N LEU A 10 16.76 7.75 8.15
CA LEU A 10 17.07 7.27 6.79
C LEU A 10 16.98 5.74 6.69
N GLY A 11 17.56 5.02 7.66
CA GLY A 11 17.57 3.56 7.66
C GLY A 11 16.17 2.95 7.77
N THR A 12 15.32 3.48 8.67
CA THR A 12 13.94 2.98 8.84
C THR A 12 13.07 3.25 7.62
N ASN A 13 13.26 4.39 6.95
CA ASN A 13 12.56 4.68 5.71
C ASN A 13 13.09 3.84 4.53
N ALA A 14 14.41 3.61 4.44
CA ALA A 14 14.98 2.73 3.43
C ALA A 14 14.42 1.30 3.57
N LEU A 15 14.35 0.78 4.80
CA LEU A 15 13.74 -0.52 5.08
C LEU A 15 12.26 -0.56 4.65
N ARG A 16 11.53 0.54 4.86
CA ARG A 16 10.13 0.68 4.42
C ARG A 16 10.00 0.66 2.90
N VAL A 17 10.90 1.32 2.17
CA VAL A 17 10.92 1.26 0.70
C VAL A 17 11.17 -0.16 0.22
N VAL A 18 12.15 -0.83 0.80
CA VAL A 18 12.46 -2.23 0.48
C VAL A 18 11.26 -3.14 0.79
N SER A 19 10.51 -2.88 1.86
CA SER A 19 9.35 -3.70 2.23
C SER A 19 8.13 -3.51 1.32
N TYR A 20 8.05 -2.45 0.53
CA TYR A 20 6.99 -2.31 -0.48
C TYR A 20 7.10 -3.39 -1.58
N PHE A 21 8.30 -3.79 -1.99
CA PHE A 21 8.49 -4.80 -3.04
C PHE A 21 7.89 -6.18 -2.68
N PRO A 22 8.24 -6.83 -1.56
CA PRO A 22 7.65 -8.11 -1.18
C PRO A 22 6.14 -7.99 -0.95
N GLN A 23 5.67 -6.85 -0.42
CA GLN A 23 4.25 -6.63 -0.19
C GLN A 23 3.47 -6.50 -1.50
N ILE A 24 3.98 -5.74 -2.47
CA ILE A 24 3.39 -5.61 -3.80
C ILE A 24 3.36 -6.98 -4.48
N HIS A 25 4.46 -7.73 -4.42
CA HIS A 25 4.53 -9.09 -4.97
C HIS A 25 3.50 -10.03 -4.32
N ALA A 26 3.36 -9.99 -2.98
CA ALA A 26 2.37 -10.78 -2.26
C ALA A 26 0.94 -10.43 -2.68
N VAL A 27 0.57 -9.15 -2.71
CA VAL A 27 -0.74 -8.68 -3.19
C VAL A 27 -0.99 -9.12 -4.63
N TRP A 28 0.04 -9.07 -5.48
CA TRP A 28 -0.09 -9.42 -6.88
C TRP A 28 -0.32 -10.92 -7.10
N ARG A 29 0.28 -11.77 -6.25
CA ARG A 29 0.10 -13.23 -6.25
C ARG A 29 -1.13 -13.71 -5.48
N CYS A 30 -1.75 -12.87 -4.66
CA CYS A 30 -2.97 -13.23 -3.92
C CYS A 30 -4.08 -13.67 -4.88
N ARG A 31 -4.61 -14.87 -4.64
CA ARG A 31 -5.74 -15.44 -5.38
C ARG A 31 -7.10 -15.14 -4.76
N ASP A 32 -7.14 -14.59 -3.56
CA ASP A 32 -8.34 -14.35 -2.74
C ASP A 32 -8.82 -12.88 -2.79
N GLY A 33 -8.43 -12.13 -3.81
CA GLY A 33 -8.74 -10.70 -3.93
C GLY A 33 -8.00 -9.83 -2.91
N ALA A 34 -6.84 -10.28 -2.42
CA ALA A 34 -5.98 -9.59 -1.47
C ALA A 34 -6.68 -9.29 -0.13
N ARG A 35 -7.50 -10.24 0.38
CA ARG A 35 -8.25 -10.06 1.63
C ARG A 35 -7.36 -9.95 2.88
N SER A 36 -6.17 -10.55 2.84
CA SER A 36 -5.17 -10.45 3.91
C SER A 36 -4.59 -9.04 4.08
N VAL A 37 -4.79 -8.14 3.11
CA VAL A 37 -4.27 -6.78 3.15
C VAL A 37 -5.34 -5.80 3.59
N SER A 38 -5.13 -5.19 4.76
CA SER A 38 -6.02 -4.15 5.30
C SER A 38 -5.90 -2.85 4.50
N LEU A 39 -6.86 -2.62 3.60
CA LEU A 39 -6.94 -1.36 2.84
C LEU A 39 -7.01 -0.13 3.75
N LEU A 40 -7.65 -0.25 4.92
CA LEU A 40 -7.77 0.85 5.87
C LEU A 40 -6.40 1.30 6.38
N THR A 41 -5.54 0.34 6.75
CA THR A 41 -4.19 0.62 7.26
C THR A 41 -3.32 1.25 6.18
N TRP A 42 -3.35 0.73 4.97
CA TRP A 42 -2.55 1.26 3.86
C TRP A 42 -3.04 2.63 3.37
N ALA A 43 -4.37 2.85 3.38
CA ALA A 43 -4.96 4.15 3.10
C ALA A 43 -4.61 5.19 4.18
N SER A 44 -4.67 4.83 5.46
CA SER A 44 -4.31 5.76 6.54
C SER A 44 -2.84 6.18 6.45
N TRP A 45 -1.93 5.26 6.12
CA TRP A 45 -0.53 5.60 5.86
C TRP A 45 -0.36 6.52 4.65
N SER A 46 -1.11 6.29 3.58
CA SER A 46 -1.09 7.16 2.40
C SER A 46 -1.53 8.58 2.78
N ILE A 47 -2.64 8.72 3.52
CA ILE A 47 -3.13 10.01 4.01
C ILE A 47 -2.10 10.69 4.93
N SER A 48 -1.49 9.94 5.86
CA SER A 48 -0.43 10.49 6.73
C SER A 48 0.74 11.05 5.92
N HIS A 49 1.16 10.39 4.84
CA HIS A 49 2.25 10.90 4.00
C HIS A 49 1.83 12.08 3.12
N VAL A 50 0.56 12.20 2.71
CA VAL A 50 0.04 13.44 2.10
C VAL A 50 0.22 14.62 3.06
N PHE A 51 -0.21 14.45 4.31
CA PHE A 51 -0.03 15.50 5.32
C PHE A 51 1.43 15.77 5.64
N ALA A 52 2.31 14.75 5.65
CA ALA A 52 3.75 14.95 5.83
C ALA A 52 4.38 15.76 4.69
N VAL A 53 3.95 15.53 3.43
CA VAL A 53 4.37 16.34 2.28
C VAL A 53 3.91 17.79 2.45
N LEU A 54 2.63 18.01 2.79
CA LEU A 54 2.11 19.37 3.04
C LEU A 54 2.86 20.05 4.20
N TYR A 55 3.06 19.34 5.29
CA TYR A 55 3.75 19.87 6.47
C TYR A 55 5.23 20.21 6.19
N SER A 56 5.94 19.31 5.49
CA SER A 56 7.34 19.53 5.10
C SER A 56 7.51 20.69 4.13
N THR A 57 6.53 20.98 3.27
CA THR A 57 6.61 22.05 2.26
C THR A 57 6.09 23.38 2.75
N GLN A 58 5.02 23.39 3.54
CA GLN A 58 4.31 24.62 3.93
C GLN A 58 4.69 25.12 5.34
N VAL A 59 5.26 24.25 6.19
CA VAL A 59 5.52 24.59 7.60
C VAL A 59 7.00 24.51 7.93
N VAL A 60 7.63 23.36 7.72
CA VAL A 60 9.01 23.12 8.20
C VAL A 60 10.07 23.40 7.13
N HIS A 61 9.69 23.39 5.85
CA HIS A 61 10.60 23.56 4.71
C HIS A 61 11.80 22.59 4.72
N ASP A 62 11.54 21.33 5.12
CA ASP A 62 12.55 20.27 5.26
C ASP A 62 12.54 19.35 4.02
N LEU A 63 13.60 19.46 3.21
CA LEU A 63 13.75 18.69 1.97
C LEU A 63 13.89 17.17 2.20
N PRO A 64 14.76 16.68 3.11
CA PRO A 64 14.77 15.26 3.48
C PRO A 64 13.39 14.70 3.86
N LEU A 65 12.65 15.41 4.71
CA LEU A 65 11.30 15.00 5.11
C LEU A 65 10.34 14.96 3.94
N LEU A 66 10.40 15.96 3.05
CA LEU A 66 9.59 16.00 1.82
C LEU A 66 9.88 14.79 0.93
N LEU A 67 11.15 14.59 0.55
CA LEU A 67 11.55 13.55 -0.39
C LEU A 67 11.15 12.16 0.11
N ILE A 68 11.39 11.89 1.40
CA ILE A 68 11.04 10.59 1.95
C ILE A 68 9.53 10.40 2.11
N SER A 69 8.79 11.47 2.43
CA SER A 69 7.34 11.41 2.50
C SER A 69 6.73 11.17 1.13
N LEU A 70 7.30 11.74 0.06
CA LEU A 70 6.88 11.46 -1.32
C LEU A 70 7.13 10.00 -1.71
N ILE A 71 8.32 9.45 -1.41
CA ILE A 71 8.64 8.05 -1.71
C ILE A 71 7.66 7.12 -0.99
N ASN A 72 7.43 7.35 0.30
CA ASN A 72 6.48 6.55 1.07
C ASN A 72 5.03 6.73 0.62
N LEU A 73 4.65 7.93 0.23
CA LEU A 73 3.33 8.20 -0.35
C LEU A 73 3.12 7.35 -1.61
N VAL A 74 4.09 7.34 -2.52
CA VAL A 74 4.04 6.52 -3.73
C VAL A 74 3.95 5.03 -3.39
N GLY A 75 4.80 4.54 -2.48
CA GLY A 75 4.82 3.13 -2.08
C GLY A 75 3.52 2.66 -1.42
N CYS A 76 3.03 3.39 -0.41
CA CYS A 76 1.77 3.08 0.26
C CYS A 76 0.57 3.19 -0.70
N SER A 77 0.55 4.20 -1.58
CA SER A 77 -0.52 4.37 -2.56
C SER A 77 -0.52 3.26 -3.61
N ALA A 78 0.66 2.79 -4.04
CA ALA A 78 0.79 1.66 -4.95
C ALA A 78 0.21 0.38 -4.32
N VAL A 79 0.59 0.04 -3.08
CA VAL A 79 0.04 -1.13 -2.38
C VAL A 79 -1.48 -1.01 -2.23
N THR A 80 -1.96 0.15 -1.77
CA THR A 80 -3.41 0.42 -1.62
C THR A 80 -4.16 0.25 -2.93
N GLY A 81 -3.64 0.85 -4.01
CA GLY A 81 -4.25 0.83 -5.34
C GLY A 81 -4.26 -0.57 -5.96
N ILE A 82 -3.17 -1.32 -5.86
CA ILE A 82 -3.09 -2.70 -6.37
C ILE A 82 -4.04 -3.60 -5.58
N ALA A 83 -4.05 -3.52 -4.25
CA ALA A 83 -4.95 -4.30 -3.41
C ALA A 83 -6.43 -3.96 -3.68
N LEU A 84 -6.77 -2.68 -3.82
CA LEU A 84 -8.13 -2.24 -4.15
C LEU A 84 -8.56 -2.75 -5.53
N ARG A 85 -7.71 -2.62 -6.55
CA ARG A 85 -7.97 -3.12 -7.91
C ARG A 85 -8.22 -4.64 -7.90
N ARG A 86 -7.37 -5.40 -7.21
CA ARG A 86 -7.54 -6.86 -7.05
C ARG A 86 -8.87 -7.20 -6.36
N ARG A 87 -9.23 -6.46 -5.32
CA ARG A 87 -10.50 -6.67 -4.59
C ARG A 87 -11.72 -6.36 -5.45
N LEU A 88 -11.65 -5.32 -6.29
CA LEU A 88 -12.72 -4.98 -7.23
C LEU A 88 -12.84 -6.01 -8.36
N GLN A 89 -11.73 -6.46 -8.92
CA GLN A 89 -11.72 -7.56 -9.91
C GLN A 89 -12.35 -8.83 -9.34
N TRP A 90 -12.00 -9.17 -8.10
CA TRP A 90 -12.57 -10.33 -7.40
C TRP A 90 -14.07 -10.20 -7.18
N LYS A 91 -14.55 -9.05 -6.69
CA LYS A 91 -15.99 -8.78 -6.51
C LYS A 91 -16.77 -8.89 -7.83
N ARG A 92 -16.20 -8.37 -8.93
CA ARG A 92 -16.80 -8.46 -10.27
C ARG A 92 -16.87 -9.91 -10.76
N ALA A 93 -15.80 -10.68 -10.57
CA ALA A 93 -15.77 -12.09 -10.93
C ALA A 93 -16.82 -12.91 -10.15
N LEU A 94 -16.96 -12.65 -8.85
CA LEU A 94 -18.01 -13.28 -8.03
C LEU A 94 -19.42 -12.90 -8.49
N ALA A 95 -19.67 -11.61 -8.79
CA ALA A 95 -20.97 -11.17 -9.27
C ALA A 95 -21.34 -11.82 -10.62
N ALA A 96 -20.37 -11.92 -11.55
CA ALA A 96 -20.56 -12.61 -12.82
C ALA A 96 -20.85 -14.11 -12.63
N ALA A 97 -20.16 -14.75 -11.68
CA ALA A 97 -20.39 -16.17 -11.39
C ALA A 97 -21.77 -16.43 -10.77
N TYR A 98 -22.21 -15.59 -9.82
CA TYR A 98 -23.54 -15.69 -9.24
C TYR A 98 -24.67 -15.35 -10.23
N ALA A 99 -24.38 -14.57 -11.27
CA ALA A 99 -25.28 -14.35 -12.40
C ALA A 99 -25.28 -15.49 -13.44
N GLY A 100 -24.49 -16.55 -13.24
CA GLY A 100 -24.36 -17.67 -14.18
C GLY A 100 -23.56 -17.35 -15.45
N LEU A 101 -22.88 -16.20 -15.51
CA LEU A 101 -22.15 -15.71 -16.68
C LEU A 101 -20.70 -16.22 -16.74
N ALA A 102 -20.18 -16.76 -15.65
CA ALA A 102 -18.80 -17.23 -15.52
C ALA A 102 -18.68 -18.32 -14.43
N PRO A 103 -17.63 -19.15 -14.44
CA PRO A 103 -17.35 -20.05 -13.32
C PRO A 103 -16.95 -19.27 -12.06
N VAL A 104 -17.27 -19.81 -10.87
CA VAL A 104 -16.87 -19.23 -9.58
C VAL A 104 -15.34 -19.21 -9.50
N PRO A 105 -14.70 -18.05 -9.24
CA PRO A 105 -13.25 -17.97 -9.22
C PRO A 105 -12.65 -18.85 -8.10
N THR A 106 -11.63 -19.64 -8.47
CA THR A 106 -10.92 -20.58 -7.58
C THR A 106 -10.26 -19.86 -6.40
N GLY A 107 -10.49 -20.35 -5.18
CA GLY A 107 -10.09 -19.69 -3.92
C GLY A 107 -11.19 -19.69 -2.85
N TYR A 108 -12.39 -20.16 -3.21
CA TYR A 108 -13.49 -20.43 -2.27
C TYR A 108 -13.42 -21.83 -1.64
N GLU A 109 -12.79 -22.80 -2.33
CA GLU A 109 -12.87 -24.24 -2.00
C GLU A 109 -12.03 -24.70 -0.79
N THR A 110 -11.22 -23.82 -0.17
CA THR A 110 -10.39 -24.19 0.99
C THR A 110 -10.81 -23.49 2.27
N ARG A 111 -12.11 -23.25 2.47
CA ARG A 111 -12.67 -22.94 3.80
C ARG A 111 -13.95 -23.71 4.06
#